data_AF-A0A2N8K9N2-F1
#
_entry.id   AF-A0A2N8K9N2-F1
#
_cell.length_a   1.000
_cell.length_b   1.000
_cell.length_c   1.000
_cell.angle_alpha   90.00
_cell.angle_beta   90.00
_cell.angle_gamma   90.00
#
_symmetry.space_group_name_H-M   'P 1'
#
loop_
_entity.id
_entity.type
_entity.pdbx_description
1 polymer ?
#
loop_
_entity_poly.entity_id
_entity_poly.type
_entity_poly.pdbx_seq_one_letter_code
_entity_poly.pdbx_strand_id
1 'polypeptide(L)'
;MLHLNLFIFGCGHHRAAWRHPGSPVERLGDIRYYEELARTAERGKLDAVFFADGQSVDNIGDGPRWYLEPLTTMAALARATERIGLISTVSSTFSTPFHAARMVASLDHISGGRMGWNVVTSMFDAEARN
;
A
#
# COMPACT_ATOMS: atom_id res chain seq x y z
N MET A 1 3.64 22.99 10.70
CA MET A 1 3.50 22.68 9.26
C MET A 1 2.68 21.39 9.17
N LEU A 2 1.77 21.26 8.21
CA LEU A 2 0.91 20.08 8.05
C LEU A 2 1.56 19.13 7.03
N HIS A 3 1.60 17.83 7.36
CA HIS A 3 1.96 16.77 6.42
C HIS A 3 0.71 16.05 5.91
N LEU A 4 0.65 15.77 4.61
CA LEU A 4 -0.49 15.21 3.92
C LEU A 4 -0.09 13.94 3.17
N ASN A 5 -0.73 12.82 3.51
CA ASN A 5 -0.49 11.52 2.88
C ASN A 5 -1.70 11.05 2.09
N LEU A 6 -1.46 10.40 0.94
CA LEU A 6 -2.49 9.70 0.19
C LEU A 6 -2.65 8.30 0.78
N PHE A 7 -3.77 8.03 1.42
CA PHE A 7 -4.09 6.69 1.90
C PHE A 7 -4.77 5.86 0.81
N ILE A 8 -4.00 5.00 0.14
CA ILE A 8 -4.46 4.08 -0.90
C ILE A 8 -5.16 2.88 -0.27
N PHE A 9 -6.36 2.58 -0.77
CA PHE A 9 -7.19 1.49 -0.27
C PHE A 9 -8.12 0.96 -1.36
N GLY A 10 -7.67 -0.02 -2.15
CA GLY A 10 -8.43 -0.60 -3.27
C GLY A 10 -9.11 0.46 -4.16
N CYS A 11 -10.45 0.43 -4.20
CA CYS A 11 -11.29 1.38 -4.93
C CYS A 11 -11.69 2.64 -4.15
N GLY A 12 -11.22 2.80 -2.91
CA GLY A 12 -11.59 3.87 -1.97
C GLY A 12 -12.08 3.34 -0.63
N HIS A 13 -12.19 4.24 0.36
CA HIS A 13 -12.50 3.90 1.76
C HIS A 13 -13.97 3.55 2.03
N HIS A 14 -14.88 3.90 1.11
CA HIS A 14 -16.28 3.53 1.26
C HIS A 14 -16.47 2.05 0.88
N ARG A 15 -17.12 1.26 1.74
CA ARG A 15 -17.33 -0.21 1.54
C ARG A 15 -17.95 -0.58 0.19
N ALA A 16 -18.78 0.29 -0.39
CA ALA A 16 -19.41 0.09 -1.69
C ALA A 16 -18.70 0.80 -2.85
N ALA A 17 -17.50 1.38 -2.66
CA ALA A 17 -16.80 2.16 -3.69
C ALA A 17 -16.50 1.35 -4.96
N TRP A 18 -16.30 0.04 -4.83
CA TRP A 18 -16.10 -0.88 -5.95
C TRP A 18 -17.33 -0.99 -6.87
N ARG A 19 -18.53 -0.68 -6.36
CA ARG A 19 -19.81 -0.75 -7.10
C ARG A 19 -20.14 0.54 -7.85
N HIS A 20 -19.39 1.62 -7.59
CA HIS A 20 -19.63 2.88 -8.27
C HIS A 20 -19.32 2.74 -9.78
N PRO A 21 -20.12 3.30 -10.70
CA PRO A 21 -19.89 3.15 -12.14
C PRO A 21 -18.51 3.63 -12.62
N GLY A 22 -17.94 4.63 -11.94
CA GLY A 22 -16.59 5.14 -12.19
C GLY A 22 -15.49 4.48 -11.35
N SER A 23 -15.75 3.32 -10.75
CA SER A 23 -14.78 2.65 -9.88
C SER A 23 -13.61 2.06 -10.65
N PRO A 24 -12.38 2.09 -10.13
CA PRO A 24 -11.22 1.47 -10.77
C PRO A 24 -11.09 -0.04 -10.48
N VAL A 25 -12.19 -0.73 -10.12
CA VAL A 25 -12.16 -2.12 -9.63
C VAL A 25 -11.45 -3.10 -10.57
N GLU A 26 -11.63 -2.95 -11.88
CA GLU A 26 -10.98 -3.79 -12.89
C GLU A 26 -9.46 -3.53 -13.03
N ARG A 27 -8.96 -2.43 -12.44
CA ARG A 27 -7.56 -2.00 -12.51
C ARG A 27 -6.76 -2.38 -11.27
N LEU A 28 -7.34 -3.01 -10.25
CA LEU A 28 -6.64 -3.30 -9.00
C LEU A 28 -5.46 -4.27 -9.16
N GLY A 29 -5.45 -5.09 -10.22
CA GLY A 29 -4.30 -5.92 -10.57
C GLY A 29 -3.27 -5.24 -11.48
N ASP A 30 -3.56 -4.04 -11.98
CA ASP A 30 -2.69 -3.30 -12.91
C ASP A 30 -1.82 -2.32 -12.13
N ILE A 31 -0.50 -2.59 -12.07
CA ILE A 31 0.45 -1.74 -11.34
C ILE A 31 0.41 -0.27 -11.80
N ARG A 32 0.09 -0.01 -13.08
CA ARG A 32 0.02 1.36 -13.64
C ARG A 32 -1.03 2.22 -12.94
N TYR A 33 -2.11 1.62 -12.42
CA TYR A 33 -3.10 2.35 -11.63
C TYR A 33 -2.46 2.97 -10.37
N TYR A 34 -1.66 2.19 -9.65
CA TYR A 34 -0.98 2.67 -8.45
C TYR A 34 0.12 3.68 -8.78
N GLU A 35 0.86 3.49 -9.88
CA GLU A 35 1.85 4.47 -10.37
C GLU A 35 1.19 5.82 -10.71
N GLU A 36 0.03 5.80 -11.38
CA GLU A 36 -0.75 7.00 -11.70
C GLU A 36 -1.22 7.74 -10.42
N LEU A 37 -1.68 7.00 -9.40
CA LEU A 37 -2.04 7.56 -8.11
C LEU A 37 -0.85 8.23 -7.41
N ALA A 38 0.29 7.55 -7.34
CA ALA A 38 1.49 8.06 -6.68
C ALA A 38 2.07 9.28 -7.41
N ARG A 39 2.13 9.25 -8.75
CA ARG A 39 2.51 10.43 -9.55
C ARG A 39 1.55 11.60 -9.34
N THR A 40 0.26 11.32 -9.16
CA THR A 40 -0.74 12.37 -8.90
C THR A 40 -0.55 12.99 -7.51
N ALA A 41 -0.33 12.17 -6.48
CA ALA A 41 -0.01 12.66 -5.14
C ALA A 41 1.30 13.48 -5.14
N GLU A 42 2.34 13.02 -5.83
CA GLU A 42 3.62 13.72 -5.94
C GLU A 42 3.51 15.07 -6.67
N ARG A 43 2.77 15.12 -7.78
CA ARG A 43 2.46 16.40 -8.46
C ARG A 43 1.71 17.35 -7.52
N GLY A 44 0.80 16.80 -6.72
CA GLY A 44 0.01 17.51 -5.71
C GLY A 44 0.79 17.90 -4.44
N LYS A 45 2.09 17.59 -4.35
CA LYS A 45 2.96 17.92 -3.21
C LYS A 45 2.56 17.26 -1.89
N LEU A 46 1.89 16.10 -1.95
CA LEU A 46 1.70 15.26 -0.78
C LEU A 46 3.06 14.69 -0.33
N ASP A 47 3.19 14.46 0.97
CA ASP A 47 4.43 14.01 1.59
C ASP A 47 4.68 12.52 1.34
N ALA A 48 3.63 11.69 1.37
CA ALA A 48 3.75 10.26 1.13
C ALA A 48 2.50 9.63 0.51
N VAL A 49 2.69 8.48 -0.13
CA VAL A 49 1.63 7.49 -0.30
C VAL A 49 1.71 6.47 0.83
N PHE A 50 0.56 6.10 1.37
CA PHE A 50 0.43 5.04 2.35
C PHE A 50 -0.40 3.91 1.76
N PHE A 51 0.18 2.72 1.67
CA PHE A 51 -0.46 1.51 1.22
C PHE A 51 -0.71 0.60 2.42
N ALA A 52 -1.98 0.53 2.85
CA ALA A 52 -2.36 -0.44 3.87
C ALA A 52 -2.47 -1.84 3.28
N ASP A 53 -2.30 -2.82 4.15
CA ASP A 53 -2.37 -4.22 3.79
C ASP A 53 -2.98 -5.04 4.94
N GLY A 54 -3.57 -6.17 4.58
CA GLY A 54 -4.09 -7.18 5.49
C GLY A 54 -3.74 -8.57 4.95
N GLN A 55 -3.25 -9.44 5.82
CA GLN A 55 -2.70 -10.76 5.45
C GLN A 55 -3.78 -11.86 5.43
N SER A 56 -5.02 -11.51 5.11
CA SER A 56 -6.14 -12.46 4.99
C SER A 56 -7.13 -12.04 3.92
N VAL A 57 -7.87 -13.02 3.41
CA VAL A 57 -8.99 -12.75 2.50
C VAL A 57 -10.17 -12.23 3.30
N ASP A 58 -10.76 -11.17 2.79
CA ASP A 58 -11.89 -10.51 3.44
C ASP A 58 -13.25 -11.00 2.92
N ASN A 59 -14.33 -10.50 3.52
CA ASN A 59 -15.68 -10.75 3.04
C ASN A 59 -15.83 -10.23 1.59
N ILE A 60 -16.11 -11.14 0.65
CA ILE A 60 -16.28 -10.85 -0.78
C ILE A 60 -17.32 -9.74 -1.03
N GLY A 61 -18.35 -9.65 -0.19
CA GLY A 61 -19.39 -8.61 -0.31
C GLY A 61 -18.88 -7.17 -0.13
N ASP A 62 -17.71 -7.00 0.47
CA ASP A 62 -17.08 -5.70 0.73
C ASP A 62 -16.20 -5.23 -0.43
N GLY A 63 -15.99 -6.11 -1.41
CA GLY A 63 -15.08 -5.88 -2.51
C GLY A 63 -13.61 -6.10 -2.15
N PRO A 64 -12.74 -6.04 -3.17
CA PRO A 64 -11.30 -6.30 -3.01
C PRO A 64 -10.57 -5.13 -2.34
N ARG A 65 -10.12 -5.31 -1.09
CA ARG A 65 -9.31 -4.34 -0.33
C ARG A 65 -7.80 -4.51 -0.57
N TRP A 66 -7.32 -5.74 -0.45
CA TRP A 66 -5.90 -6.12 -0.54
C TRP A 66 -5.69 -6.93 -1.83
N TYR A 67 -5.21 -6.28 -2.88
CA TYR A 67 -5.09 -6.94 -4.20
C TYR A 67 -3.63 -7.30 -4.54
N LEU A 68 -2.74 -6.32 -4.56
CA LEU A 68 -1.30 -6.54 -4.74
C LEU A 68 -0.58 -6.57 -3.39
N GLU A 69 0.47 -7.39 -3.31
CA GLU A 69 1.39 -7.41 -2.16
C GLU A 69 2.08 -6.04 -2.05
N PRO A 70 2.16 -5.45 -0.84
CA PRO A 70 2.45 -4.03 -0.72
C PRO A 70 3.94 -3.68 -0.94
N LEU A 71 4.90 -4.54 -0.59
CA LEU A 71 6.34 -4.22 -0.73
C LEU A 71 6.81 -4.29 -2.19
N THR A 72 6.34 -5.26 -2.95
CA THR A 72 6.57 -5.34 -4.41
C THR A 72 5.89 -4.20 -5.15
N THR A 73 4.70 -3.79 -4.69
CA THR A 73 4.04 -2.57 -5.18
C THR A 73 4.89 -1.33 -4.89
N MET A 74 5.43 -1.18 -3.68
CA MET A 74 6.31 -0.06 -3.34
C MET A 74 7.58 -0.03 -4.21
N ALA A 75 8.14 -1.19 -4.58
CA ALA A 75 9.30 -1.26 -5.48
C ALA A 75 9.00 -0.62 -6.85
N ALA A 76 7.83 -0.90 -7.41
CA ALA A 76 7.40 -0.29 -8.68
C ALA A 76 7.17 1.23 -8.52
N LEU A 77 6.46 1.64 -7.46
CA LEU A 77 6.22 3.05 -7.16
C LEU A 77 7.50 3.86 -6.96
N ALA A 78 8.52 3.25 -6.33
CA ALA A 78 9.84 3.84 -6.17
C ALA A 78 10.51 4.21 -7.50
N ARG A 79 10.27 3.43 -8.55
CA ARG A 79 10.77 3.73 -9.91
C ARG A 79 9.89 4.71 -10.67
N ALA A 80 8.61 4.81 -10.32
CA ALA A 80 7.64 5.68 -10.98
C ALA A 80 7.57 7.11 -10.41
N THR A 81 8.27 7.39 -9.31
CA THR A 81 8.25 8.66 -8.55
C THR A 81 9.65 9.06 -8.09
N GLU A 82 9.86 10.34 -7.76
CA GLU A 82 11.20 10.89 -7.45
C GLU A 82 11.36 11.39 -6.01
N ARG A 83 10.28 11.83 -5.36
CA ARG A 83 10.30 12.60 -4.10
C ARG A 83 9.31 12.10 -3.06
N ILE A 84 8.13 11.64 -3.47
CA ILE A 84 7.07 11.26 -2.51
C ILE A 84 7.52 10.08 -1.64
N GLY A 85 7.24 10.13 -0.34
CA GLY A 85 7.48 9.04 0.58
C GLY A 85 6.62 7.81 0.24
N LEU A 86 7.14 6.63 0.53
CA LEU A 86 6.50 5.34 0.23
C LEU A 86 6.31 4.58 1.53
N ILE A 87 5.11 4.60 2.10
CA ILE A 87 4.81 3.96 3.38
C ILE A 87 4.03 2.68 3.12
N SER A 88 4.56 1.56 3.59
CA SER A 88 3.90 0.25 3.52
C SER A 88 3.58 -0.28 4.91
N THR A 89 2.45 -0.99 5.02
CA THR A 89 2.19 -1.86 6.17
C THR A 89 3.06 -3.11 6.07
N VAL A 90 3.71 -3.50 7.16
CA VAL A 90 4.35 -4.82 7.31
C VAL A 90 4.08 -5.33 8.73
N SER A 91 3.54 -6.54 8.83
CA SER A 91 3.18 -7.17 10.10
C SER A 91 4.41 -7.69 10.84
N SER A 92 4.52 -7.37 12.13
CA SER A 92 5.51 -7.93 13.06
C SER A 92 5.10 -9.30 13.62
N THR A 93 3.85 -9.75 13.39
CA THR A 93 3.36 -11.06 13.83
C THR A 93 3.82 -12.18 12.88
N PHE A 94 3.75 -11.91 11.56
CA PHE A 94 4.02 -12.93 10.53
C PHE A 94 5.38 -12.78 9.85
N SER A 95 6.03 -11.62 9.96
CA SER A 95 7.37 -11.43 9.43
C SER A 95 8.43 -11.68 10.50
N THR A 96 9.42 -12.52 10.20
CA THR A 96 10.62 -12.57 11.06
C THR A 96 11.34 -11.23 11.02
N PRO A 97 11.93 -10.76 12.14
CA PRO A 97 12.60 -9.45 12.18
C PRO A 97 13.67 -9.28 11.10
N PHE A 98 14.43 -10.34 10.81
CA PHE A 98 15.47 -10.33 9.79
C PHE A 98 14.88 -10.12 8.37
N HIS A 99 13.80 -10.83 8.02
CA HIS A 99 13.19 -10.67 6.71
C HIS A 99 12.54 -9.30 6.52
N ALA A 100 11.80 -8.82 7.53
CA ALA A 100 11.22 -7.48 7.49
C ALA A 100 12.30 -6.41 7.33
N ALA A 101 13.35 -6.45 8.15
CA ALA A 101 14.47 -5.51 8.07
C ALA A 101 15.14 -5.53 6.69
N ARG A 102 15.43 -6.72 6.14
CA ARG A 102 16.07 -6.84 4.82
C ARG A 102 15.19 -6.26 3.71
N MET A 103 13.88 -6.54 3.70
CA MET A 103 12.99 -6.04 2.65
C MET A 103 12.81 -4.52 2.73
N VAL A 104 12.54 -3.98 3.92
CA VAL A 104 12.37 -2.53 4.13
C VAL A 104 13.65 -1.78 3.80
N ALA A 105 14.82 -2.23 4.27
CA ALA A 105 16.10 -1.61 3.95
C ALA A 105 16.42 -1.67 2.46
N SER A 106 16.09 -2.77 1.78
CA SER A 106 16.29 -2.88 0.32
C SER A 106 15.45 -1.85 -0.42
N LEU A 107 14.19 -1.66 -0.02
CA LEU A 107 13.32 -0.64 -0.60
C LEU A 107 13.77 0.79 -0.26
N ASP A 108 14.33 1.00 0.93
CA ASP A 108 14.92 2.29 1.28
C ASP A 108 16.06 2.64 0.32
N HIS A 109 16.96 1.69 0.04
CA HIS A 109 18.00 1.87 -0.97
C HIS A 109 17.44 2.07 -2.39
N ILE A 110 16.47 1.27 -2.83
CA ILE A 110 15.86 1.37 -4.17
C ILE A 110 15.17 2.73 -4.36
N SER A 111 14.51 3.23 -3.32
CA SER A 111 13.75 4.48 -3.36
C SER A 111 14.61 5.72 -3.12
N GLY A 112 15.85 5.56 -2.65
CA GLY A 112 16.75 6.66 -2.31
C GLY A 112 16.42 7.33 -0.97
N GLY A 113 16.06 6.54 0.05
CA GLY A 113 15.78 7.03 1.40
C GLY A 113 14.32 7.45 1.63
N ARG A 114 13.37 6.93 0.83
CA ARG A 114 11.96 7.34 0.87
C ARG A 114 11.03 6.30 1.50
N MET A 115 11.57 5.17 1.95
CA MET A 115 10.76 4.08 2.46
C MET A 115 10.32 4.35 3.91
N GLY A 116 9.04 4.17 4.19
CA GLY A 116 8.47 4.21 5.53
C GLY A 116 7.76 2.91 5.88
N TRP A 117 7.76 2.55 7.15
CA TRP A 117 7.12 1.33 7.65
C TRP A 117 6.00 1.67 8.63
N ASN A 118 4.77 1.33 8.27
CA ASN A 118 3.64 1.22 9.19
C ASN A 118 3.69 -0.16 9.89
N VAL A 119 4.25 -0.20 11.10
CA VAL A 119 4.38 -1.43 11.91
C VAL A 119 3.02 -1.81 12.50
N VAL A 120 2.57 -3.03 12.25
CA VAL A 120 1.32 -3.57 12.83
C VAL A 120 1.54 -4.94 13.44
N THR A 121 0.75 -5.30 14.43
CA THR A 121 0.72 -6.66 15.03
C THR A 121 -0.33 -7.54 14.37
N SER A 122 -0.66 -7.26 13.11
CA SER A 122 -1.88 -7.77 12.44
C SER A 122 -3.15 -7.32 13.16
N MET A 123 -4.33 -7.59 12.59
CA MET A 123 -5.59 -7.02 13.10
C MET A 123 -6.75 -8.01 13.14
N PHE A 124 -6.72 -9.10 12.37
CA PHE A 124 -7.86 -9.97 12.18
C PHE A 124 -7.58 -11.42 12.60
N ASP A 125 -8.54 -12.05 13.28
CA ASP A 125 -8.49 -13.48 13.61
C ASP A 125 -8.31 -14.37 12.38
N ALA A 126 -8.81 -13.92 11.22
CA ALA A 126 -8.65 -14.62 9.96
C ALA A 126 -7.17 -14.76 9.55
N GLU A 127 -6.34 -13.75 9.85
CA GLU A 127 -4.90 -13.80 9.56
C GLU A 127 -4.19 -14.88 10.40
N ALA A 128 -4.68 -15.14 11.61
CA ALA A 128 -4.13 -16.18 12.49
C ALA A 128 -4.53 -17.62 12.09
N ARG A 129 -5.47 -17.78 11.15
CA ARG A 129 -6.00 -19.09 10.71
C ARG A 129 -5.43 -19.56 9.36
N ASN A 130 -4.53 -18.78 8.75
CA ASN A 130 -3.83 -19.15 7.51
C ASN A 130 -2.95 -20.39 7.68
#